data_AF-H3SHT0-F1
#
_entry.id   AF-H3SHT0-F1
#
_cell.length_a   1.000
_cell.length_b   1.000
_cell.length_c   1.000
_cell.angle_alpha   90.00
_cell.angle_beta   90.00
_cell.angle_gamma   90.00
#
_symmetry.space_group_name_H-M   'P 1'
#
loop_
_entity.id
_entity.type
_entity.pdbx_description
1 polymer ?
#
loop_
_entity_poly.entity_id
_entity_poly.type
_entity_poly.pdbx_seq_one_letter_code
_entity_poly.pdbx_strand_id
1 'polypeptide(L)'
;MVDPFHSKLSKQALTPAQAQAIQHVRASASSVRQHARERSERHLTRAGFPSATLRDILAAVRESGRVTVNFHPDRILADGSLVVDGLLRDGVYRSQFETGVTSASPTAYPGGDRDRWERSLFGGAYHQAGIAPRERPKYGALNLMQHPDGGAPNFGSCYLVLRSAMLSRCTYTFGDSYSEPEHSGTIDVFEPLLAEMLDEAAAAGSALGRDAGASAALIRRLLASGEKAPAVIGRELDQYIEAQIHSDIALASDVEAIVADPSFRGTRIGDQLAALASRYRVTLLWHHGFQLAASDVPDDFRGPKMPPLARRVVRDFAAVPGQLDAYAIGNAARSLARHPELWADWGTQGETWQHLKQLWHVLARFGHPYRGHRE
;
A
#
# COMPACT_ATOMS: atom_id res chain seq x y z
N MET A 1 -14.40 14.92 -42.69
CA MET A 1 -13.13 14.26 -42.34
C MET A 1 -13.15 14.13 -40.84
N VAL A 2 -13.55 12.96 -40.34
CA VAL A 2 -13.88 12.72 -38.92
C VAL A 2 -12.69 12.03 -38.26
N ASP A 3 -12.28 12.60 -37.14
CA ASP A 3 -11.15 12.27 -36.27
C ASP A 3 -11.23 10.84 -35.70
N PRO A 4 -10.22 9.96 -35.88
CA PRO A 4 -10.21 8.62 -35.32
C PRO A 4 -9.44 8.56 -33.99
N PHE A 5 -9.80 9.39 -33.01
CA PHE A 5 -9.33 9.24 -31.62
C PHE A 5 -10.48 9.06 -30.64
N HIS A 6 -11.36 8.09 -30.93
CA HIS A 6 -12.16 7.41 -29.92
C HIS A 6 -11.70 5.96 -29.83
N SER A 7 -10.51 5.78 -29.25
CA SER A 7 -10.14 4.48 -28.68
C SER A 7 -11.11 4.21 -27.54
N LYS A 8 -12.07 3.32 -27.79
CA LYS A 8 -12.75 2.56 -26.73
C LYS A 8 -11.64 2.03 -25.82
N LEU A 9 -11.49 2.60 -24.63
CA LEU A 9 -10.66 2.05 -23.56
C LEU A 9 -11.21 0.66 -23.26
N SER A 10 -10.67 -0.33 -23.97
CA SER A 10 -10.92 -1.74 -23.76
C SER A 10 -10.64 -2.01 -22.28
N LYS A 11 -11.69 -2.32 -21.50
CA LYS A 11 -11.53 -2.91 -20.17
C LYS A 11 -10.68 -4.16 -20.37
N GLN A 12 -9.41 -4.12 -19.98
CA GLN A 12 -8.50 -5.25 -20.16
C GLN A 12 -9.13 -6.48 -19.51
N ALA A 13 -9.36 -7.52 -20.32
CA ALA A 13 -9.92 -8.76 -19.83
C ALA A 13 -8.91 -9.41 -18.85
N LEU A 14 -9.43 -10.01 -17.77
CA LEU A 14 -8.60 -10.81 -16.87
C LEU A 14 -8.04 -12.00 -17.63
N THR A 15 -6.80 -12.38 -17.35
CA THR A 15 -6.28 -13.66 -17.85
C THR A 15 -6.97 -14.83 -17.14
N PRO A 16 -6.93 -16.05 -17.71
CA PRO A 16 -7.50 -17.22 -17.05
C PRO A 16 -6.97 -17.44 -15.63
N ALA A 17 -5.66 -17.25 -15.40
CA ALA A 17 -5.06 -17.38 -14.07
C ALA A 17 -5.58 -16.33 -13.08
N GLN A 18 -5.72 -15.08 -13.53
CA GLN A 18 -6.28 -13.99 -12.71
C GLN A 18 -7.74 -14.26 -12.32
N ALA A 19 -8.56 -14.72 -13.28
CA ALA A 19 -9.94 -15.09 -13.02
C ALA A 19 -10.05 -16.27 -12.05
N GLN A 20 -9.20 -17.30 -12.22
CA GLN A 20 -9.15 -18.45 -11.32
C GLN A 20 -8.74 -18.07 -9.89
N ALA A 21 -7.74 -17.20 -9.73
CA ALA A 21 -7.32 -16.70 -8.42
C ALA A 21 -8.47 -16.00 -7.67
N ILE A 22 -9.15 -15.06 -8.33
CA ILE A 22 -10.31 -14.36 -7.75
C ILE A 22 -11.43 -15.34 -7.41
N GLN A 23 -11.71 -16.30 -8.30
CA GLN A 23 -12.74 -17.31 -8.07
C GLN A 23 -12.42 -18.20 -6.87
N HIS A 24 -11.15 -18.61 -6.72
CA HIS A 24 -10.69 -19.44 -5.61
C HIS A 24 -10.93 -18.73 -4.27
N VAL A 25 -10.46 -17.48 -4.14
CA VAL A 25 -10.66 -16.69 -2.91
C VAL A 25 -12.15 -16.43 -2.66
N ARG A 26 -12.92 -16.10 -3.70
CA ARG A 26 -14.38 -15.91 -3.58
C ARG A 26 -15.07 -17.17 -3.08
N ALA A 27 -14.70 -18.35 -3.57
CA ALA A 27 -15.27 -19.62 -3.13
C ALA A 27 -14.93 -19.91 -1.66
N SER A 28 -13.66 -19.69 -1.26
CA SER A 28 -13.21 -19.82 0.14
C SER A 28 -14.01 -18.90 1.06
N ALA A 29 -14.05 -17.60 0.74
CA ALA A 29 -14.80 -16.60 1.49
C ALA A 29 -16.32 -16.90 1.56
N SER A 30 -16.89 -17.46 0.48
CA SER A 30 -18.30 -17.83 0.43
C SER A 30 -18.65 -18.97 1.38
N SER A 31 -17.72 -19.90 1.60
CA SER A 31 -17.94 -21.05 2.48
C SER A 31 -18.13 -20.65 3.95
N VAL A 32 -17.48 -19.57 4.39
CA VAL A 32 -17.56 -19.02 5.76
C VAL A 32 -18.49 -17.81 5.88
N ARG A 33 -19.09 -17.35 4.77
CA ARG A 33 -19.86 -16.11 4.69
C ARG A 33 -21.00 -16.03 5.71
N GLN A 34 -21.76 -17.11 5.87
CA GLN A 34 -22.91 -17.12 6.77
C GLN A 34 -22.47 -16.95 8.23
N HIS A 35 -21.41 -17.65 8.64
CA HIS A 35 -20.85 -17.52 9.98
C HIS A 35 -20.30 -16.11 10.25
N ALA A 36 -19.62 -15.51 9.26
CA ALA A 36 -19.12 -14.14 9.35
C ALA A 36 -20.25 -13.09 9.46
N ARG A 37 -21.39 -13.31 8.77
CA ARG A 37 -22.58 -12.47 8.91
C ARG A 37 -23.14 -12.50 10.33
N GLU A 38 -23.31 -13.69 10.88
CA GLU A 38 -23.80 -13.86 12.25
C GLU A 38 -22.88 -13.20 13.28
N ARG A 39 -21.55 -13.32 13.09
CA ARG A 39 -20.55 -12.58 13.89
C ARG A 39 -20.76 -11.06 13.80
N SER A 40 -20.86 -10.53 12.58
CA SER A 40 -21.04 -9.09 12.35
C SER A 40 -22.35 -8.57 12.93
N GLU A 41 -23.45 -9.33 12.80
CA GLU A 41 -24.77 -8.96 13.35
C GLU A 41 -24.77 -8.93 14.88
N ARG A 42 -23.99 -9.80 15.56
CA ARG A 42 -23.80 -9.71 17.01
C ARG A 42 -23.11 -8.41 17.42
N HIS A 43 -22.10 -7.97 16.66
CA HIS A 43 -21.44 -6.67 16.89
C HIS A 43 -22.40 -5.50 16.68
N LEU A 44 -23.18 -5.52 15.59
CA LEU A 44 -24.21 -4.52 15.31
C LEU A 44 -25.20 -4.42 16.47
N THR A 45 -25.76 -5.56 16.90
CA THR A 45 -26.74 -5.62 17.98
C THR A 45 -26.16 -5.07 19.29
N ARG A 46 -24.95 -5.49 19.67
CA ARG A 46 -24.26 -4.99 20.88
C ARG A 46 -23.98 -3.49 20.82
N ALA A 47 -23.71 -2.96 19.62
CA ALA A 47 -23.47 -1.55 19.38
C ALA A 47 -24.77 -0.73 19.19
N GLY A 48 -25.96 -1.36 19.30
CA GLY A 48 -27.25 -0.69 19.18
C GLY A 48 -27.72 -0.43 17.74
N PHE A 49 -27.13 -1.09 16.75
CA PHE A 49 -27.52 -0.99 15.34
C PHE A 49 -28.46 -2.16 14.94
N PRO A 50 -29.47 -1.92 14.10
CA PRO A 50 -30.25 -3.00 13.50
C PRO A 50 -29.40 -3.94 12.64
N SER A 51 -29.68 -5.24 12.61
CA SER A 51 -28.96 -6.19 11.74
C SER A 51 -29.02 -5.81 10.25
N ALA A 52 -30.09 -5.14 9.82
CA ALA A 52 -30.24 -4.64 8.45
C ALA A 52 -29.11 -3.69 8.01
N THR A 53 -28.47 -2.99 8.96
CA THR A 53 -27.33 -2.09 8.74
C THR A 53 -26.12 -2.79 8.14
N LEU A 54 -26.01 -4.12 8.28
CA LEU A 54 -24.95 -4.90 7.64
C LEU A 54 -24.91 -4.68 6.12
N ARG A 55 -26.09 -4.60 5.47
CA ARG A 55 -26.17 -4.37 4.02
C ARG A 55 -25.66 -2.98 3.65
N ASP A 56 -25.96 -1.98 4.47
CA ASP A 56 -25.56 -0.60 4.25
C ASP A 56 -24.04 -0.43 4.39
N ILE A 57 -23.43 -1.09 5.39
CA ILE A 57 -21.96 -1.11 5.56
C ILE A 57 -21.28 -1.73 4.32
N LEU A 58 -21.78 -2.89 3.87
CA LEU A 58 -21.21 -3.57 2.69
C LEU A 58 -21.40 -2.75 1.40
N ALA A 59 -22.49 -1.99 1.28
CA ALA A 59 -22.70 -1.06 0.19
C ALA A 59 -21.72 0.12 0.25
N ALA A 60 -21.57 0.73 1.42
CA ALA A 60 -20.66 1.85 1.64
C ALA A 60 -19.20 1.48 1.33
N VAL A 61 -18.75 0.28 1.76
CA VAL A 61 -17.42 -0.26 1.42
C VAL A 61 -17.21 -0.33 -0.11
N ARG A 62 -18.21 -0.73 -0.89
CA ARG A 62 -18.13 -0.81 -2.35
C ARG A 62 -18.09 0.56 -3.03
N GLU A 63 -18.80 1.52 -2.46
CA GLU A 63 -18.94 2.86 -3.03
C GLU A 63 -17.70 3.73 -2.76
N SER A 64 -17.26 3.77 -1.50
CA SER A 64 -16.18 4.64 -1.06
C SER A 64 -14.81 3.96 -1.02
N GLY A 65 -14.76 2.63 -1.07
CA GLY A 65 -13.50 1.88 -1.00
C GLY A 65 -12.55 2.28 -2.13
N ARG A 66 -11.29 2.51 -1.79
CA ARG A 66 -10.21 2.74 -2.76
C ARG A 66 -9.01 1.90 -2.40
N VAL A 67 -8.47 1.19 -3.37
CA VAL A 67 -7.18 0.52 -3.22
C VAL A 67 -6.09 1.54 -3.48
N THR A 68 -5.10 1.59 -2.59
CA THR A 68 -3.89 2.38 -2.77
C THR A 68 -2.68 1.49 -2.94
N VAL A 69 -1.76 1.88 -3.82
CA VAL A 69 -0.49 1.18 -4.04
C VAL A 69 0.64 2.09 -3.60
N ASN A 70 1.18 1.84 -2.41
CA ASN A 70 2.29 2.60 -1.84
C ASN A 70 3.62 2.18 -2.51
N PHE A 71 4.44 3.16 -2.86
CA PHE A 71 5.75 2.96 -3.48
C PHE A 71 6.72 4.09 -3.12
N HIS A 72 8.02 3.82 -3.27
CA HIS A 72 9.06 4.84 -3.18
C HIS A 72 9.50 5.24 -4.59
N PRO A 73 9.31 6.51 -5.01
CA PRO A 73 9.58 6.94 -6.39
C PRO A 73 11.07 6.93 -6.76
N ASP A 74 11.94 6.89 -5.76
CA ASP A 74 13.39 7.10 -5.84
C ASP A 74 14.22 5.82 -5.72
N ARG A 75 13.57 4.65 -5.61
CA ARG A 75 14.26 3.36 -5.62
C ARG A 75 14.80 3.07 -7.02
N ILE A 76 15.94 2.39 -7.06
CA ILE A 76 16.63 2.05 -8.31
C ILE A 76 16.08 0.73 -8.84
N LEU A 77 15.68 0.74 -10.12
CA LEU A 77 15.30 -0.43 -10.89
C LEU A 77 16.55 -1.18 -11.40
N ALA A 78 16.39 -2.41 -11.87
CA ALA A 78 17.48 -3.22 -12.40
C ALA A 78 18.23 -2.55 -13.59
N ASP A 79 17.56 -1.69 -14.36
CA ASP A 79 18.15 -0.92 -15.46
C ASP A 79 18.88 0.36 -15.00
N GLY A 80 18.96 0.61 -13.70
CA GLY A 80 19.61 1.78 -13.10
C GLY A 80 18.74 3.04 -13.05
N SER A 81 17.55 3.03 -13.66
CA SER A 81 16.59 4.13 -13.59
C SER A 81 15.84 4.16 -12.26
N LEU A 82 15.16 5.28 -11.95
CA LEU A 82 14.32 5.36 -10.77
C LEU A 82 12.94 4.75 -11.03
N VAL A 83 12.24 4.32 -9.98
CA VAL A 83 10.84 3.84 -10.09
C VAL A 83 9.96 4.87 -10.80
N VAL A 84 10.09 6.16 -10.48
CA VAL A 84 9.33 7.23 -11.16
C VAL A 84 9.66 7.35 -12.65
N ASP A 85 10.90 7.10 -13.06
CA ASP A 85 11.32 7.09 -14.46
C ASP A 85 10.67 5.94 -15.21
N GLY A 86 10.68 4.73 -14.62
CA GLY A 86 10.02 3.56 -15.16
C GLY A 86 8.51 3.77 -15.34
N LEU A 87 7.84 4.34 -14.33
CA LEU A 87 6.42 4.70 -14.41
C LEU A 87 6.16 5.74 -15.52
N LEU A 88 7.03 6.75 -15.65
CA LEU A 88 6.89 7.80 -16.66
C LEU A 88 7.08 7.27 -18.09
N ARG A 89 7.99 6.33 -18.26
CA ARG A 89 8.29 5.68 -19.54
C ARG A 89 7.16 4.73 -19.94
N ASP A 90 6.76 3.85 -19.03
CA ASP A 90 5.97 2.65 -19.34
C ASP A 90 4.47 2.87 -19.12
N GLY A 91 4.07 3.76 -18.20
CA GLY A 91 2.66 4.03 -17.91
C GLY A 91 1.92 2.89 -17.22
N VAL A 92 2.65 1.92 -16.66
CA VAL A 92 2.10 0.73 -16.00
C VAL A 92 2.87 0.49 -14.71
N TYR A 93 2.15 0.20 -13.61
CA TYR A 93 2.75 -0.25 -12.37
C TYR A 93 3.04 -1.76 -12.44
N ARG A 94 4.32 -2.13 -12.25
CA ARG A 94 4.81 -3.50 -12.39
C ARG A 94 5.04 -4.17 -11.04
N SER A 95 4.89 -5.49 -11.01
CA SER A 95 5.11 -6.31 -9.83
C SER A 95 6.61 -6.50 -9.51
N GLN A 96 6.89 -7.02 -8.32
CA GLN A 96 8.24 -7.44 -7.93
C GLN A 96 8.79 -8.55 -8.84
N PHE A 97 7.94 -9.48 -9.32
CA PHE A 97 8.36 -10.53 -10.25
C PHE A 97 8.85 -9.98 -11.59
N GLU A 98 8.44 -8.75 -11.96
CA GLU A 98 8.88 -8.08 -13.19
C GLU A 98 10.09 -7.16 -12.97
N THR A 99 10.21 -6.55 -11.80
CA THR A 99 11.17 -5.46 -11.54
C THR A 99 12.34 -5.87 -10.65
N GLY A 100 12.17 -6.91 -9.83
CA GLY A 100 13.09 -7.27 -8.74
C GLY A 100 13.10 -6.29 -7.56
N VAL A 101 12.40 -5.16 -7.66
CA VAL A 101 12.36 -4.12 -6.63
C VAL A 101 11.22 -4.41 -5.66
N THR A 102 11.49 -4.23 -4.36
CA THR A 102 10.52 -4.46 -3.29
C THR A 102 10.68 -3.42 -2.20
N SER A 103 9.57 -3.09 -1.54
CA SER A 103 9.55 -2.42 -0.24
C SER A 103 9.23 -3.41 0.90
N ALA A 104 9.07 -4.70 0.58
CA ALA A 104 8.63 -5.76 1.47
C ALA A 104 9.71 -6.84 1.61
N SER A 105 9.38 -8.11 1.36
CA SER A 105 10.32 -9.24 1.34
C SER A 105 10.89 -9.45 -0.08
N PRO A 106 12.20 -9.77 -0.24
CA PRO A 106 12.82 -10.04 -1.56
C PRO A 106 12.50 -11.43 -2.14
N THR A 107 11.54 -12.17 -1.57
CA THR A 107 11.30 -13.60 -1.87
C THR A 107 10.39 -13.90 -3.06
N ALA A 108 10.20 -12.94 -3.98
CA ALA A 108 9.36 -13.08 -5.17
C ALA A 108 10.10 -13.76 -6.33
N TYR A 109 10.38 -15.05 -6.18
CA TYR A 109 10.94 -15.91 -7.22
C TYR A 109 10.36 -17.33 -7.08
N PRO A 110 10.37 -18.17 -8.14
CA PRO A 110 9.85 -19.53 -8.06
C PRO A 110 10.42 -20.32 -6.88
N GLY A 111 9.57 -20.86 -6.02
CA GLY A 111 9.96 -21.56 -4.79
C GLY A 111 10.32 -20.69 -3.58
N GLY A 112 10.43 -19.36 -3.74
CA GLY A 112 10.60 -18.41 -2.64
C GLY A 112 9.34 -18.29 -1.77
N ASP A 113 9.45 -17.68 -0.59
CA ASP A 113 8.36 -17.62 0.38
C ASP A 113 7.08 -17.01 -0.22
N ARG A 114 7.23 -15.93 -0.99
CA ARG A 114 6.12 -15.30 -1.71
C ARG A 114 5.45 -16.22 -2.70
N ASP A 115 6.23 -16.99 -3.43
CA ASP A 115 5.67 -17.96 -4.36
C ASP A 115 4.88 -19.08 -3.64
N ARG A 116 5.33 -19.50 -2.45
CA ARG A 116 4.67 -20.55 -1.66
C ARG A 116 3.35 -20.09 -1.05
N TRP A 117 3.29 -18.92 -0.42
CA TRP A 117 2.01 -18.46 0.15
C TRP A 117 1.04 -17.98 -0.93
N GLU A 118 1.50 -17.43 -2.07
CA GLU A 118 0.62 -17.14 -3.21
C GLU A 118 0.00 -18.43 -3.79
N ARG A 119 0.71 -19.57 -3.71
CA ARG A 119 0.15 -20.88 -4.10
C ARG A 119 -1.04 -21.24 -3.22
N SER A 120 -0.87 -21.11 -1.90
CA SER A 120 -1.91 -21.41 -0.92
C SER A 120 -3.12 -20.48 -1.11
N LEU A 121 -2.87 -19.17 -1.11
CA LEU A 121 -3.90 -18.14 -1.16
C LEU A 121 -4.75 -18.17 -2.44
N PHE A 122 -4.15 -18.52 -3.58
CA PHE A 122 -4.83 -18.48 -4.89
C PHE A 122 -5.10 -19.86 -5.48
N GLY A 123 -5.01 -20.93 -4.68
CA GLY A 123 -5.27 -22.30 -5.14
C GLY A 123 -4.35 -22.74 -6.29
N GLY A 124 -3.11 -22.23 -6.33
CA GLY A 124 -2.14 -22.54 -7.36
C GLY A 124 -2.43 -21.95 -8.74
N ALA A 125 -3.33 -20.98 -8.87
CA ALA A 125 -3.68 -20.34 -10.14
C ALA A 125 -2.46 -19.81 -10.92
N TYR A 126 -1.45 -19.32 -10.20
CA TYR A 126 -0.22 -18.76 -10.78
C TYR A 126 0.95 -19.76 -10.90
N HIS A 127 0.71 -21.03 -10.60
CA HIS A 127 1.71 -22.09 -10.61
C HIS A 127 1.53 -23.06 -11.78
N GLN A 128 0.66 -22.69 -12.72
CA GLN A 128 0.45 -23.40 -13.97
C GLN A 128 1.61 -23.10 -14.94
N ALA A 129 1.83 -23.99 -15.90
CA ALA A 129 2.85 -23.77 -16.92
C ALA A 129 2.50 -22.56 -17.79
N GLY A 130 3.50 -21.72 -18.08
CA GLY A 130 3.37 -20.60 -19.03
C GLY A 130 2.79 -19.30 -18.45
N ILE A 131 2.56 -19.21 -17.14
CA ILE A 131 2.14 -17.96 -16.50
C ILE A 131 3.26 -16.93 -16.56
N ALA A 132 2.99 -15.77 -17.16
CA ALA A 132 3.97 -14.70 -17.24
C ALA A 132 4.08 -13.96 -15.90
N PRO A 133 5.27 -13.44 -15.52
CA PRO A 133 5.47 -12.63 -14.31
C PRO A 133 4.47 -11.49 -14.14
N ARG A 134 4.09 -10.82 -15.24
CA ARG A 134 3.10 -9.73 -15.24
C ARG A 134 1.69 -10.16 -14.83
N GLU A 135 1.35 -11.45 -14.96
CA GLU A 135 0.04 -11.96 -14.59
C GLU A 135 -0.11 -12.15 -13.08
N ARG A 136 1.03 -12.29 -12.37
CA ARG A 136 1.08 -12.39 -10.90
C ARG A 136 0.47 -11.14 -10.26
N PRO A 137 -0.11 -11.26 -9.05
CA PRO A 137 -0.75 -10.14 -8.40
C PRO A 137 0.23 -9.02 -8.07
N LYS A 138 -0.25 -7.78 -8.22
CA LYS A 138 0.35 -6.60 -7.60
C LYS A 138 -0.26 -6.42 -6.21
N TYR A 139 0.42 -5.70 -5.33
CA TYR A 139 0.02 -5.57 -3.92
C TYR A 139 -0.21 -4.11 -3.58
N GLY A 140 -1.30 -3.86 -2.85
CA GLY A 140 -1.66 -2.58 -2.28
C GLY A 140 -2.49 -2.80 -1.02
N ALA A 141 -3.26 -1.79 -0.62
CA ALA A 141 -4.15 -1.89 0.52
C ALA A 141 -5.49 -1.19 0.26
N LEU A 142 -6.57 -1.76 0.78
CA LEU A 142 -7.89 -1.14 0.74
C LEU A 142 -7.98 -0.05 1.83
N ASN A 143 -7.88 1.21 1.41
CA ASN A 143 -7.84 2.36 2.32
C ASN A 143 -9.24 2.80 2.76
N LEU A 144 -9.95 1.93 3.50
CA LEU A 144 -11.32 2.21 3.99
C LEU A 144 -11.39 3.43 4.91
N MET A 145 -10.33 3.67 5.67
CA MET A 145 -10.27 4.79 6.61
C MET A 145 -9.92 6.13 5.95
N GLN A 146 -9.59 6.12 4.65
CA GLN A 146 -9.15 7.28 3.88
C GLN A 146 -7.93 7.96 4.51
N HIS A 147 -6.98 7.16 5.00
CA HIS A 147 -5.74 7.65 5.59
C HIS A 147 -4.95 8.48 4.56
N PRO A 148 -4.50 9.72 4.92
CA PRO A 148 -3.73 10.59 4.02
C PRO A 148 -2.37 10.05 3.58
N ASP A 149 -1.86 9.03 4.25
CA ASP A 149 -0.60 8.33 4.01
C ASP A 149 -0.81 7.01 3.22
N GLY A 150 -2.03 6.79 2.71
CA GLY A 150 -2.40 5.57 2.00
C GLY A 150 -2.79 4.43 2.94
N GLY A 151 -3.21 3.31 2.36
CA GLY A 151 -3.66 2.13 3.11
C GLY A 151 -2.52 1.31 3.72
N ALA A 152 -1.28 1.44 3.23
CA ALA A 152 -0.12 0.71 3.74
C ALA A 152 1.16 1.57 3.66
N PRO A 153 1.31 2.57 4.57
CA PRO A 153 2.42 3.53 4.53
C PRO A 153 3.80 2.90 4.78
N ASN A 154 3.88 1.71 5.35
CA ASN A 154 5.12 0.94 5.50
C ASN A 154 5.82 0.64 4.15
N PHE A 155 5.11 0.64 3.02
CA PHE A 155 5.69 0.27 1.71
C PHE A 155 6.09 1.44 0.80
N GLY A 156 5.82 2.68 1.19
CA GLY A 156 6.16 3.80 0.31
C GLY A 156 5.76 5.17 0.83
N SER A 157 6.57 6.15 0.48
CA SER A 157 6.35 7.57 0.73
C SER A 157 5.38 8.21 -0.26
N CYS A 158 5.14 7.59 -1.41
CA CYS A 158 4.10 8.01 -2.35
C CYS A 158 3.11 6.87 -2.54
N TYR A 159 1.92 7.16 -3.07
CA TYR A 159 0.98 6.11 -3.43
C TYR A 159 0.11 6.47 -4.63
N LEU A 160 -0.29 5.46 -5.38
CA LEU A 160 -1.33 5.55 -6.39
C LEU A 160 -2.68 5.32 -5.71
N VAL A 161 -3.68 6.12 -6.06
CA VAL A 161 -5.08 5.82 -5.74
C VAL A 161 -5.72 5.20 -6.98
N LEU A 162 -6.22 3.98 -6.85
CA LEU A 162 -6.84 3.26 -7.96
C LEU A 162 -8.32 3.61 -8.07
N ARG A 163 -8.84 3.67 -9.29
CA ARG A 163 -10.27 3.87 -9.55
C ARG A 163 -11.09 2.74 -8.92
N SER A 164 -12.31 3.05 -8.49
CA SER A 164 -13.25 2.07 -7.88
C SER A 164 -13.49 0.81 -8.72
N ALA A 165 -13.41 0.92 -10.06
CA ALA A 165 -13.52 -0.23 -10.96
C ALA A 165 -12.46 -1.32 -10.72
N MET A 166 -11.33 -0.99 -10.08
CA MET A 166 -10.28 -1.94 -9.72
C MET A 166 -10.67 -2.84 -8.53
N LEU A 167 -11.66 -2.45 -7.72
CA LEU A 167 -12.06 -3.22 -6.54
C LEU A 167 -12.48 -4.66 -6.86
N SER A 168 -13.14 -4.86 -8.01
CA SER A 168 -13.59 -6.18 -8.47
C SER A 168 -12.48 -7.05 -9.07
N ARG A 169 -11.30 -6.47 -9.29
CA ARG A 169 -10.09 -7.17 -9.76
C ARG A 169 -9.16 -7.55 -8.61
N CYS A 170 -9.58 -7.28 -7.36
CA CYS A 170 -8.77 -7.54 -6.19
C CYS A 170 -9.38 -8.66 -5.34
N THR A 171 -8.51 -9.43 -4.72
CA THR A 171 -8.81 -10.14 -3.48
C THR A 171 -8.25 -9.37 -2.30
N TYR A 172 -8.70 -9.70 -1.10
CA TYR A 172 -8.35 -8.98 0.10
C TYR A 172 -8.09 -9.93 1.25
N THR A 173 -7.15 -9.56 2.10
CA THR A 173 -6.85 -10.25 3.37
C THR A 173 -6.78 -9.23 4.49
N PHE A 174 -7.16 -9.66 5.70
CA PHE A 174 -6.98 -8.84 6.89
C PHE A 174 -5.54 -9.00 7.41
N GLY A 175 -4.76 -7.93 7.42
CA GLY A 175 -3.30 -7.98 7.67
C GLY A 175 -2.49 -8.54 6.50
N ASP A 176 -1.21 -8.82 6.77
CA ASP A 176 -0.23 -9.36 5.81
C ASP A 176 -0.64 -10.76 5.31
N SER A 177 -0.73 -10.98 3.99
CA SER A 177 -1.00 -12.32 3.45
C SER A 177 0.10 -13.35 3.71
N TYR A 178 1.32 -12.87 4.04
CA TYR A 178 2.44 -13.72 4.43
C TYR A 178 2.15 -14.55 5.68
N SER A 179 1.26 -14.08 6.58
CA SER A 179 0.88 -14.82 7.78
C SER A 179 -0.14 -15.93 7.52
N GLU A 180 -0.43 -16.25 6.26
CA GLU A 180 -1.48 -17.19 5.84
C GLU A 180 -2.82 -16.90 6.53
N PRO A 181 -3.37 -15.68 6.35
CA PRO A 181 -4.57 -15.27 7.08
C PRO A 181 -5.74 -16.19 6.73
N GLU A 182 -6.40 -16.70 7.78
CA GLU A 182 -7.61 -17.54 7.66
C GLU A 182 -8.77 -16.78 6.98
N HIS A 183 -8.68 -15.45 6.95
CA HIS A 183 -9.76 -14.56 6.55
C HIS A 183 -9.38 -13.79 5.29
N SER A 184 -9.96 -14.22 4.17
CA SER A 184 -9.84 -13.60 2.87
C SER A 184 -11.21 -13.31 2.27
N GLY A 185 -11.25 -12.42 1.29
CA GLY A 185 -12.50 -12.00 0.66
C GLY A 185 -12.30 -11.38 -0.72
N THR A 186 -13.44 -11.13 -1.36
CA THR A 186 -13.53 -10.26 -2.54
C THR A 186 -14.46 -9.11 -2.22
N ILE A 187 -14.51 -8.08 -3.06
CA ILE A 187 -15.42 -6.96 -2.80
C ILE A 187 -16.91 -7.39 -2.80
N ASP A 188 -17.24 -8.48 -3.49
CA ASP A 188 -18.61 -9.03 -3.54
C ASP A 188 -18.93 -9.94 -2.34
N VAL A 189 -17.90 -10.53 -1.72
CA VAL A 189 -17.97 -11.41 -0.55
C VAL A 189 -16.98 -10.90 0.49
N PHE A 190 -17.37 -9.79 1.13
CA PHE A 190 -16.52 -9.02 2.04
C PHE A 190 -16.83 -9.31 3.52
N GLU A 191 -17.91 -10.05 3.79
CA GLU A 191 -18.38 -10.35 5.14
C GLU A 191 -17.32 -10.98 6.05
N PRO A 192 -16.45 -11.92 5.60
CA PRO A 192 -15.38 -12.45 6.45
C PRO A 192 -14.43 -11.36 6.97
N LEU A 193 -14.01 -10.45 6.09
CA LEU A 193 -13.12 -9.34 6.46
C LEU A 193 -13.80 -8.34 7.39
N LEU A 194 -15.09 -8.05 7.15
CA LEU A 194 -15.87 -7.19 8.04
C LEU A 194 -16.01 -7.79 9.44
N ALA A 195 -16.24 -9.10 9.55
CA ALA A 195 -16.32 -9.76 10.84
C ALA A 195 -15.00 -9.63 11.60
N GLU A 196 -13.86 -9.86 10.95
CA GLU A 196 -12.55 -9.69 11.58
C GLU A 196 -12.28 -8.25 12.03
N MET A 197 -12.58 -7.26 11.20
CA MET A 197 -12.43 -5.86 11.59
C MET A 197 -13.25 -5.51 12.84
N LEU A 198 -14.48 -6.03 12.93
CA LEU A 198 -15.35 -5.77 14.09
C LEU A 198 -14.87 -6.51 15.34
N ASP A 199 -14.33 -7.72 15.19
CA ASP A 199 -13.74 -8.48 16.29
C ASP A 199 -12.45 -7.82 16.81
N GLU A 200 -11.55 -7.35 15.92
CA GLU A 200 -10.35 -6.61 16.33
C GLU A 200 -10.73 -5.28 17.00
N ALA A 201 -11.64 -4.51 16.41
CA ALA A 201 -12.11 -3.25 17.00
C ALA A 201 -12.71 -3.47 18.40
N ALA A 202 -13.43 -4.58 18.61
CA ALA A 202 -13.97 -4.93 19.92
C ALA A 202 -12.89 -5.33 20.94
N ALA A 203 -11.86 -6.06 20.51
CA ALA A 203 -10.82 -6.61 21.38
C ALA A 203 -9.74 -5.59 21.73
N ALA A 204 -9.24 -4.86 20.72
CA ALA A 204 -8.12 -3.93 20.86
C ALA A 204 -8.56 -2.47 21.09
N GLY A 205 -9.86 -2.17 20.90
CA GLY A 205 -10.37 -0.79 20.92
C GLY A 205 -10.01 0.02 19.66
N SER A 206 -9.21 -0.53 18.76
CA SER A 206 -8.82 0.06 17.48
C SER A 206 -8.88 -0.98 16.37
N ALA A 207 -9.14 -0.54 15.15
CA ALA A 207 -8.95 -1.34 13.94
C ALA A 207 -8.51 -0.43 12.79
N LEU A 208 -7.61 -0.93 11.94
CA LEU A 208 -7.06 -0.18 10.80
C LEU A 208 -6.44 1.17 11.21
N GLY A 209 -5.77 1.22 12.36
CA GLY A 209 -4.99 2.40 12.74
C GLY A 209 -5.78 3.60 13.28
N ARG A 210 -7.05 3.40 13.65
CA ARG A 210 -7.83 4.41 14.38
C ARG A 210 -8.41 3.82 15.64
N ASP A 211 -8.44 4.64 16.68
CA ASP A 211 -9.25 4.38 17.88
C ASP A 211 -10.71 4.24 17.43
N ALA A 212 -11.18 2.99 17.46
CA ALA A 212 -12.55 2.65 17.13
C ALA A 212 -13.44 2.78 18.37
N GLY A 213 -12.87 2.95 19.58
CA GLY A 213 -13.67 3.00 20.81
C GLY A 213 -14.63 1.81 20.95
N ALA A 214 -14.26 0.64 20.41
CA ALA A 214 -15.06 -0.57 20.13
C ALA A 214 -15.77 -0.63 18.75
N SER A 215 -16.47 -1.72 18.44
CA SER A 215 -17.11 -1.96 17.13
C SER A 215 -18.04 -0.82 16.67
N ALA A 216 -18.66 -0.10 17.61
CA ALA A 216 -19.62 0.96 17.33
C ALA A 216 -19.03 2.14 16.54
N ALA A 217 -17.83 2.64 16.86
CA ALA A 217 -17.30 3.78 16.10
C ALA A 217 -16.76 3.33 14.74
N LEU A 218 -16.23 2.11 14.61
CA LEU A 218 -15.89 1.53 13.31
C LEU A 218 -17.13 1.44 12.41
N ILE A 219 -18.27 0.94 12.93
CA ILE A 219 -19.54 0.88 12.18
C ILE A 219 -19.95 2.27 11.69
N ARG A 220 -19.99 3.28 12.58
CA ARG A 220 -20.35 4.65 12.19
C ARG A 220 -19.41 5.20 11.12
N ARG A 221 -18.11 4.91 11.24
CA ARG A 221 -17.10 5.36 10.29
C ARG A 221 -17.28 4.73 8.92
N LEU A 222 -17.56 3.43 8.85
CA LEU A 222 -17.85 2.74 7.61
C LEU A 222 -19.16 3.21 6.97
N LEU A 223 -20.15 3.64 7.75
CA LEU A 223 -21.38 4.23 7.22
C LEU A 223 -21.19 5.68 6.73
N ALA A 224 -20.27 6.43 7.35
CA ALA A 224 -19.88 7.78 6.94
C ALA A 224 -18.80 7.78 5.84
N SER A 225 -18.48 6.62 5.26
CA SER A 225 -17.40 6.53 4.28
C SER A 225 -17.82 7.20 2.96
N GLY A 226 -16.97 8.09 2.45
CA GLY A 226 -17.33 9.04 1.37
C GLY A 226 -17.49 10.48 1.84
N GLU A 227 -17.57 10.72 3.15
CA GLU A 227 -17.36 12.05 3.74
C GLU A 227 -15.89 12.48 3.67
N LYS A 228 -15.64 13.77 3.92
CA LYS A 228 -14.33 14.41 3.78
C LYS A 228 -13.22 13.59 4.46
N ALA A 229 -12.18 13.27 3.69
CA ALA A 229 -11.03 12.54 4.19
C ALA A 229 -10.46 13.22 5.45
N PRO A 230 -10.09 12.43 6.47
CA PRO A 230 -9.55 12.96 7.70
C PRO A 230 -8.21 13.67 7.44
N ALA A 231 -7.96 14.78 8.13
CA ALA A 231 -6.68 15.50 8.02
C ALA A 231 -5.52 14.81 8.76
N VAL A 232 -5.83 13.85 9.64
CA VAL A 232 -4.84 13.20 10.51
C VAL A 232 -4.26 11.97 9.81
N ILE A 233 -2.93 11.92 9.72
CA ILE A 233 -2.12 10.79 9.23
C ILE A 233 -2.41 9.52 10.06
N GLY A 234 -2.57 8.37 9.39
CA GLY A 234 -2.88 7.09 10.03
C GLY A 234 -1.74 6.53 10.86
N ARG A 235 -0.50 6.55 10.34
CA ARG A 235 0.72 6.01 11.01
C ARG A 235 0.64 4.53 11.38
N GLU A 236 -0.32 3.84 10.79
CA GLU A 236 -0.56 2.41 11.02
C GLU A 236 0.25 1.61 10.03
N LEU A 237 1.10 0.73 10.54
CA LEU A 237 2.05 -0.01 9.74
C LEU A 237 1.67 -1.47 9.58
N ASP A 238 0.83 -1.98 10.47
CA ASP A 238 0.59 -3.42 10.61
C ASP A 238 -0.91 -3.76 10.47
N GLN A 239 -1.82 -2.87 10.91
CA GLN A 239 -3.27 -3.07 10.74
C GLN A 239 -3.78 -2.46 9.44
N TYR A 240 -3.84 -3.25 8.38
CA TYR A 240 -4.42 -2.85 7.11
C TYR A 240 -5.14 -4.01 6.43
N ILE A 241 -5.97 -3.71 5.43
CA ILE A 241 -6.55 -4.71 4.54
C ILE A 241 -5.66 -4.78 3.32
N GLU A 242 -4.85 -5.82 3.20
CA GLU A 242 -4.04 -6.02 2.00
C GLU A 242 -4.94 -6.31 0.81
N ALA A 243 -4.63 -5.72 -0.34
CA ALA A 243 -5.33 -5.91 -1.59
C ALA A 243 -4.38 -6.55 -2.61
N GLN A 244 -4.70 -7.77 -3.06
CA GLN A 244 -3.98 -8.46 -4.12
C GLN A 244 -4.68 -8.19 -5.45
N ILE A 245 -4.02 -7.43 -6.33
CA ILE A 245 -4.57 -6.86 -7.55
C ILE A 245 -4.25 -7.81 -8.71
N HIS A 246 -5.27 -8.47 -9.26
CA HIS A 246 -5.16 -9.48 -10.30
C HIS A 246 -5.35 -8.90 -11.71
N SER A 247 -4.61 -7.84 -12.04
CA SER A 247 -4.55 -7.28 -13.38
C SER A 247 -3.29 -6.45 -13.58
N ASP A 248 -3.08 -5.93 -14.78
CA ASP A 248 -2.19 -4.78 -14.94
C ASP A 248 -2.82 -3.54 -14.29
N ILE A 249 -1.99 -2.54 -13.99
CA ILE A 249 -2.39 -1.25 -13.45
C ILE A 249 -1.86 -0.20 -14.41
N ALA A 250 -2.67 0.17 -15.40
CA ALA A 250 -2.33 1.20 -16.37
C ALA A 250 -2.67 2.58 -15.78
N LEU A 251 -1.68 3.49 -15.74
CA LEU A 251 -1.84 4.78 -15.09
C LEU A 251 -2.98 5.61 -15.72
N ALA A 252 -3.12 5.58 -17.03
CA ALA A 252 -4.13 6.37 -17.75
C ALA A 252 -5.58 5.92 -17.47
N SER A 253 -5.81 4.62 -17.30
CA SER A 253 -7.17 4.06 -17.15
C SER A 253 -7.53 3.71 -15.72
N ASP A 254 -6.56 3.29 -14.90
CA ASP A 254 -6.83 2.62 -13.64
C ASP A 254 -6.48 3.46 -12.41
N VAL A 255 -5.75 4.57 -12.59
CA VAL A 255 -5.33 5.47 -11.51
C VAL A 255 -6.14 6.76 -11.55
N GLU A 256 -6.67 7.17 -10.40
CA GLU A 256 -7.37 8.46 -10.24
C GLU A 256 -6.43 9.58 -9.77
N ALA A 257 -5.47 9.25 -8.90
CA ALA A 257 -4.51 10.20 -8.37
C ALA A 257 -3.15 9.54 -8.06
N ILE A 258 -2.09 10.33 -8.17
CA ILE A 258 -0.78 10.07 -7.58
C ILE A 258 -0.68 11.00 -6.37
N VAL A 259 -0.44 10.45 -5.18
CA VAL A 259 -0.23 11.24 -3.97
C VAL A 259 1.24 11.14 -3.57
N ALA A 260 1.90 12.28 -3.47
CA ALA A 260 3.34 12.36 -3.25
C ALA A 260 3.73 12.97 -1.90
N ASP A 261 4.88 12.58 -1.37
CA ASP A 261 5.46 13.19 -0.17
C ASP A 261 6.02 14.58 -0.49
N PRO A 262 5.65 15.63 0.27
CA PRO A 262 6.11 16.99 0.04
C PRO A 262 7.62 17.18 0.08
N SER A 263 8.41 16.27 0.67
CA SER A 263 9.88 16.32 0.62
C SER A 263 10.45 16.24 -0.80
N PHE A 264 9.66 15.81 -1.79
CA PHE A 264 10.08 15.77 -3.19
C PHE A 264 9.83 17.08 -3.95
N ARG A 265 9.14 18.07 -3.37
CA ARG A 265 8.90 19.37 -4.03
C ARG A 265 10.22 20.09 -4.30
N GLY A 266 10.35 20.67 -5.49
CA GLY A 266 11.60 21.35 -5.90
C GLY A 266 12.78 20.42 -6.17
N THR A 267 12.55 19.10 -6.21
CA THR A 267 13.57 18.11 -6.57
C THR A 267 13.27 17.52 -7.94
N ARG A 268 14.29 16.92 -8.59
CA ARG A 268 14.11 16.17 -9.84
C ARG A 268 13.03 15.09 -9.76
N ILE A 269 12.87 14.43 -8.60
CA ILE A 269 11.84 13.40 -8.38
C ILE A 269 10.44 14.05 -8.41
N GLY A 270 10.29 15.23 -7.79
CA GLY A 270 9.05 16.00 -7.84
C GLY A 270 8.68 16.41 -9.27
N ASP A 271 9.66 16.85 -10.06
CA ASP A 271 9.45 17.19 -11.48
C ASP A 271 9.02 15.96 -12.29
N GLN A 272 9.62 14.80 -12.03
CA GLN A 272 9.25 13.53 -12.68
C GLN A 272 7.84 13.08 -12.29
N LEU A 273 7.44 13.26 -11.03
CA LEU A 273 6.05 13.00 -10.58
C LEU A 273 5.05 13.93 -11.27
N ALA A 274 5.40 15.21 -11.44
CA ALA A 274 4.56 16.17 -12.18
C ALA A 274 4.46 15.81 -13.67
N ALA A 275 5.57 15.43 -14.31
CA ALA A 275 5.59 14.95 -15.68
C ALA A 275 4.76 13.67 -15.86
N LEU A 276 4.84 12.74 -14.90
CA LEU A 276 4.07 11.50 -14.86
C LEU A 276 2.57 11.78 -14.84
N ALA A 277 2.15 12.61 -13.89
CA ALA A 277 0.76 13.04 -13.73
C ALA A 277 0.23 13.72 -14.99
N SER A 278 1.00 14.64 -15.58
CA SER A 278 0.63 15.32 -16.82
C SER A 278 0.52 14.37 -18.01
N ARG A 279 1.49 13.46 -18.19
CA ARG A 279 1.55 12.54 -19.34
C ARG A 279 0.36 11.59 -19.37
N TYR A 280 -0.02 11.05 -18.21
CA TYR A 280 -1.09 10.06 -18.09
C TYR A 280 -2.43 10.66 -17.66
N ARG A 281 -2.53 11.98 -17.54
CA ARG A 281 -3.74 12.73 -17.14
C ARG A 281 -4.30 12.26 -15.79
N VAL A 282 -3.39 12.08 -14.84
CA VAL A 282 -3.69 11.68 -13.46
C VAL A 282 -3.52 12.89 -12.55
N THR A 283 -4.37 13.03 -11.54
CA THR A 283 -4.26 14.14 -10.57
C THR A 283 -3.03 13.94 -9.70
N LEU A 284 -2.15 14.94 -9.59
CA LEU A 284 -1.08 14.95 -8.60
C LEU A 284 -1.54 15.66 -7.33
N LEU A 285 -1.53 14.94 -6.22
CA LEU A 285 -1.81 15.44 -4.88
C LEU A 285 -0.56 15.30 -4.01
N TRP A 286 -0.55 16.00 -2.89
CA TRP A 286 0.52 15.92 -1.90
C TRP A 286 -0.09 15.69 -0.53
N HIS A 287 0.39 14.68 0.19
CA HIS A 287 -0.03 14.47 1.57
C HIS A 287 0.78 15.36 2.52
N HIS A 288 0.56 15.20 3.83
CA HIS A 288 1.20 16.03 4.85
C HIS A 288 2.70 15.75 5.06
N GLY A 289 3.26 14.71 4.45
CA GLY A 289 4.64 14.27 4.61
C GLY A 289 5.00 13.79 6.02
N PHE A 290 6.24 13.32 6.14
CA PHE A 290 6.84 12.94 7.41
C PHE A 290 8.20 13.61 7.58
N GLN A 291 8.40 14.24 8.73
CA GLN A 291 9.68 14.83 9.11
C GLN A 291 9.97 14.49 10.58
N LEU A 292 11.21 14.15 10.91
CA LEU A 292 11.63 13.78 12.26
C LEU A 292 13.05 14.28 12.52
N ALA A 293 13.29 14.95 13.66
CA ALA A 293 14.65 15.32 14.02
C ALA A 293 15.48 14.06 14.30
N ALA A 294 16.75 14.02 13.86
CA ALA A 294 17.62 12.86 14.11
C ALA A 294 17.84 12.55 15.60
N SER A 295 17.66 13.55 16.48
CA SER A 295 17.69 13.40 17.94
C SER A 295 16.47 12.68 18.52
N ASP A 296 15.35 12.73 17.80
CA ASP A 296 14.05 12.26 18.29
C ASP A 296 13.73 10.85 17.77
N VAL A 297 14.69 10.23 17.09
CA VAL A 297 14.58 8.86 16.61
C VAL A 297 14.72 7.91 17.81
N PRO A 298 13.70 7.07 18.09
CA PRO A 298 13.74 6.13 19.19
C PRO A 298 14.74 5.00 18.94
N ASP A 299 15.28 4.43 20.03
CA ASP A 299 16.17 3.28 20.01
C ASP A 299 15.44 1.93 20.25
N ASP A 300 14.18 1.98 20.69
CA ASP A 300 13.36 0.83 21.02
C ASP A 300 12.40 0.38 19.89
N PHE A 301 12.29 1.15 18.81
CA PHE A 301 11.49 0.77 17.63
C PHE A 301 12.36 0.41 16.42
N ARG A 302 12.20 -0.82 15.91
CA ARG A 302 13.06 -1.43 14.85
C ARG A 302 14.55 -1.56 15.23
N GLY A 303 14.87 -1.34 16.51
CA GLY A 303 16.14 -1.68 17.13
C GLY A 303 17.12 -0.51 17.29
N PRO A 304 18.18 -0.69 18.11
CA PRO A 304 19.06 0.39 18.57
C PRO A 304 19.96 0.99 17.47
N LYS A 305 19.95 0.40 16.28
CA LYS A 305 20.65 0.90 15.10
C LYS A 305 19.95 2.09 14.44
N MET A 306 18.67 2.35 14.74
CA MET A 306 17.90 3.41 14.08
C MET A 306 18.43 4.82 14.38
N PRO A 307 18.69 5.23 15.64
CA PRO A 307 19.23 6.58 15.92
C PRO A 307 20.58 6.88 15.25
N PRO A 308 21.63 6.01 15.33
CA PRO A 308 22.88 6.29 14.64
C PRO A 308 22.73 6.31 13.12
N LEU A 309 21.86 5.47 12.55
CA LEU A 309 21.60 5.48 11.11
C LEU A 309 20.94 6.79 10.68
N ALA A 310 19.95 7.25 11.43
CA ALA A 310 19.27 8.51 11.15
C ALA A 310 20.25 9.69 11.17
N ARG A 311 21.17 9.73 12.14
CA ARG A 311 22.22 10.77 12.18
C ARG A 311 23.13 10.73 10.96
N ARG A 312 23.55 9.54 10.50
CA ARG A 312 24.33 9.36 9.26
C ARG A 312 23.54 9.88 8.05
N VAL A 313 22.30 9.42 7.90
CA VAL A 313 21.43 9.79 6.77
C VAL A 313 21.19 11.29 6.71
N VAL A 314 20.87 11.90 7.85
CA VAL A 314 20.62 13.34 7.93
C VAL A 314 21.87 14.15 7.62
N ARG A 315 23.03 13.76 8.16
CA ARG A 315 24.30 14.46 7.90
C ARG A 315 24.63 14.51 6.41
N ASP A 316 24.45 13.39 5.70
CA ASP A 316 24.96 13.25 4.35
C ASP A 316 23.93 13.58 3.26
N PHE A 317 22.62 13.42 3.55
CA PHE A 317 21.58 13.40 2.52
C PHE A 317 20.37 14.30 2.82
N ALA A 318 20.23 14.88 4.01
CA ALA A 318 19.08 15.73 4.31
C ALA A 318 19.17 17.06 3.57
N ALA A 319 18.06 17.48 2.97
CA ALA A 319 17.92 18.81 2.41
C ALA A 319 17.64 19.87 3.49
N VAL A 320 17.11 19.47 4.64
CA VAL A 320 16.91 20.32 5.81
C VAL A 320 17.85 19.85 6.93
N PRO A 321 18.78 20.69 7.40
CA PRO A 321 19.74 20.29 8.43
C PRO A 321 19.05 19.72 9.68
N GLY A 322 19.53 18.56 10.14
CA GLY A 322 19.02 17.91 11.35
C GLY A 322 17.71 17.14 11.18
N GLN A 323 17.05 17.24 10.02
CA GLN A 323 15.73 16.66 9.77
C GLN A 323 15.81 15.45 8.84
N LEU A 324 15.25 14.34 9.28
CA LEU A 324 15.03 13.15 8.47
C LEU A 324 13.68 13.27 7.76
N ASP A 325 13.67 13.01 6.45
CA ASP A 325 12.47 12.95 5.61
C ASP A 325 12.59 11.82 4.56
N ALA A 326 11.54 11.62 3.76
CA ALA A 326 11.51 10.58 2.75
C ALA A 326 12.61 10.76 1.69
N TYR A 327 12.89 12.02 1.31
CA TYR A 327 13.93 12.36 0.34
C TYR A 327 15.34 11.98 0.83
N ALA A 328 15.67 12.25 2.09
CA ALA A 328 16.96 11.89 2.68
C ALA A 328 17.17 10.36 2.71
N ILE A 329 16.16 9.60 3.15
CA ILE A 329 16.19 8.13 3.15
C ILE A 329 16.30 7.58 1.71
N GLY A 330 15.58 8.21 0.77
CA GLY A 330 15.68 7.98 -0.66
C GLY A 330 17.10 8.06 -1.21
N ASN A 331 17.76 9.18 -0.95
CA ASN A 331 19.14 9.43 -1.34
C ASN A 331 20.13 8.46 -0.70
N ALA A 332 19.94 8.12 0.58
CA ALA A 332 20.74 7.10 1.26
C ALA A 332 20.63 5.73 0.57
N ALA A 333 19.41 5.30 0.23
CA ALA A 333 19.20 4.04 -0.49
C ALA A 333 19.82 4.05 -1.90
N ARG A 334 19.73 5.19 -2.61
CA ARG A 334 20.41 5.37 -3.91
C ARG A 334 21.93 5.34 -3.79
N SER A 335 22.48 5.91 -2.71
CA SER A 335 23.90 5.83 -2.39
C SER A 335 24.32 4.38 -2.14
N LEU A 336 23.60 3.65 -1.29
CA LEU A 336 23.87 2.23 -1.03
C LEU A 336 23.84 1.37 -2.30
N ALA A 337 22.89 1.62 -3.19
CA ALA A 337 22.74 0.87 -4.43
C ALA A 337 23.87 1.14 -5.44
N ARG A 338 24.41 2.36 -5.48
CA ARG A 338 25.46 2.77 -6.44
C ARG A 338 26.88 2.59 -5.90
N HIS A 339 27.02 2.75 -4.58
CA HIS A 339 28.28 2.83 -3.87
C HIS A 339 28.22 2.02 -2.56
N PRO A 340 27.99 0.69 -2.63
CA PRO A 340 27.87 -0.16 -1.44
C PRO A 340 29.13 -0.11 -0.55
N GLU A 341 30.29 0.20 -1.11
CA GLU A 341 31.55 0.40 -0.38
C GLU A 341 31.50 1.51 0.66
N LEU A 342 30.66 2.55 0.46
CA LEU A 342 30.48 3.65 1.40
C LEU A 342 29.66 3.27 2.64
N TRP A 343 29.10 2.07 2.64
CA TRP A 343 28.20 1.53 3.67
C TRP A 343 28.74 0.24 4.30
N ALA A 344 29.99 -0.14 4.03
CA ALA A 344 30.59 -1.37 4.54
C ALA A 344 30.64 -1.43 6.08
N ASP A 345 30.58 -0.28 6.76
CA ASP A 345 30.49 -0.15 8.22
C ASP A 345 29.10 -0.53 8.78
N TRP A 346 28.07 -0.65 7.94
CA TRP A 346 26.70 -1.03 8.32
C TRP A 346 26.36 -2.50 8.08
N GLY A 347 27.30 -3.26 7.51
CA GLY A 347 27.17 -4.67 7.17
C GLY A 347 27.08 -4.90 5.66
N THR A 348 26.48 -6.03 5.28
CA THR A 348 26.23 -6.33 3.87
C THR A 348 25.25 -5.33 3.26
N GLN A 349 25.21 -5.28 1.92
CA GLN A 349 24.24 -4.45 1.20
C GLN A 349 22.79 -4.80 1.57
N GLY A 350 22.49 -6.08 1.75
CA GLY A 350 21.16 -6.55 2.14
C GLY A 350 20.77 -6.13 3.57
N GLU A 351 21.69 -6.22 4.52
CA GLU A 351 21.46 -5.78 5.91
C GLU A 351 21.26 -4.26 5.98
N THR A 352 22.11 -3.50 5.28
CA THR A 352 21.99 -2.03 5.25
C THR A 352 20.70 -1.60 4.57
N TRP A 353 20.30 -2.25 3.48
CA TRP A 353 19.02 -2.01 2.82
C TRP A 353 17.84 -2.27 3.77
N GLN A 354 17.90 -3.37 4.54
CA GLN A 354 16.90 -3.69 5.56
C GLN A 354 16.84 -2.61 6.66
N HIS A 355 17.99 -2.06 7.08
CA HIS A 355 18.03 -0.98 8.05
C HIS A 355 17.46 0.33 7.50
N LEU A 356 17.69 0.67 6.23
CA LEU A 356 17.08 1.86 5.59
C LEU A 356 15.55 1.69 5.45
N LYS A 357 15.06 0.48 5.17
CA LYS A 357 13.63 0.17 5.20
C LYS A 357 13.04 0.35 6.61
N GLN A 358 13.74 -0.15 7.63
CA GLN A 358 13.33 0.03 9.02
C GLN A 358 13.34 1.50 9.44
N LEU A 359 14.29 2.29 8.97
CA LEU A 359 14.34 3.73 9.21
C LEU A 359 13.16 4.46 8.56
N TRP A 360 12.70 4.02 7.38
CA TRP A 360 11.43 4.49 6.82
C TRP A 360 10.24 4.19 7.74
N HIS A 361 10.17 2.98 8.33
CA HIS A 361 9.11 2.65 9.28
C HIS A 361 9.13 3.56 10.52
N VAL A 362 10.31 3.89 11.04
CA VAL A 362 10.48 4.87 12.14
C VAL A 362 9.89 6.22 11.71
N LEU A 363 10.26 6.72 10.53
CA LEU A 363 9.79 8.00 10.03
C LEU A 363 8.27 8.03 9.83
N ALA A 364 7.70 6.98 9.23
CA ALA A 364 6.25 6.87 9.02
C ALA A 364 5.47 6.79 10.35
N ARG A 365 6.05 6.13 11.38
CA ARG A 365 5.42 5.98 12.69
C ARG A 365 5.50 7.25 13.54
N PHE A 366 6.69 7.86 13.63
CA PHE A 366 6.99 8.92 14.59
C PHE A 366 7.11 10.32 13.98
N GLY A 367 7.34 10.43 12.67
CA GLY A 367 7.48 11.71 11.99
C GLY A 367 6.25 12.59 12.10
N HIS A 368 6.44 13.90 12.21
CA HIS A 368 5.38 14.89 12.18
C HIS A 368 5.13 15.39 10.75
N PRO A 369 3.99 16.07 10.48
CA PRO A 369 3.78 16.72 9.18
C PRO A 369 5.00 17.54 8.75
N TYR A 370 5.34 17.43 7.47
CA TYR A 370 6.47 18.11 6.85
C TYR A 370 6.31 19.63 6.95
N ARG A 371 7.35 20.32 7.43
CA ARG A 371 7.33 21.78 7.66
C ARG A 371 8.16 22.58 6.66
N GLY A 372 8.64 21.94 5.58
CA GLY A 372 9.43 22.63 4.55
C GLY A 372 10.92 22.73 4.86
N HIS A 373 11.65 23.19 3.86
CA HIS A 373 12.90 23.91 4.04
C HIS A 373 12.50 25.25 4.68
N ARG A 374 12.92 25.56 5.90
CA ARG A 374 12.69 26.91 6.43
C ARG A 374 13.35 27.89 5.47
N GLU A 375 12.57 28.83 4.93
CA GLU A 375 13.06 29.97 4.16
C GLU A 375 14.04 30.81 4.98
#